data_AF-V5BBU2-F1
#
_entry.id   AF-V5BBU2-F1
#
_cell.length_a   1.000
_cell.length_b   1.000
_cell.length_c   1.000
_cell.angle_alpha   90.00
_cell.angle_beta   90.00
_cell.angle_gamma   90.00
#
_symmetry.space_group_name_H-M   'P 1'
#
loop_
_entity.id
_entity.type
_entity.pdbx_description
1 polymer ?
#
loop_
_entity_poly.entity_id
_entity_poly.type
_entity_poly.pdbx_seq_one_letter_code
_entity_poly.pdbx_strand_id
1 'polypeptide(L)'
;MQHQTDILIFIGPSGGGKSTLIAYLMQTWPQQFSFCTSHTTRKPRWGEVEGKDYHFVSRDEFKLMIHGDMFVEYNRVFSSFRQEDGASSCAGGSGGSSPIASAEDDVDYYGTSKEELHRILSEKKVVVLDTDITGAINVKKYCSQLTNSGNGAQAAPLRVKVILVKIPSLDVLKHRLRLRGSESDASLQKRLHAGQRCLEWCAAHPEFFQCVLVNNSLDACQKELRSFVMRSVLKVDSML
;
A
#
# COMPACT_ATOMS: atom_id res chain seq x y z
N MET A 1 -7.25 -29.04 -14.21
CA MET A 1 -7.35 -27.59 -14.44
C MET A 1 -6.23 -26.91 -13.65
N GLN A 2 -5.34 -26.15 -14.29
CA GLN A 2 -4.36 -25.34 -13.57
C GLN A 2 -5.10 -24.29 -12.73
N HIS A 3 -4.85 -24.28 -11.42
CA HIS A 3 -5.42 -23.28 -10.53
C HIS A 3 -4.75 -21.94 -10.82
N GLN A 4 -5.47 -21.01 -11.43
CA GLN A 4 -4.96 -19.67 -11.71
C GLN A 4 -5.02 -18.86 -10.42
N THR A 5 -3.90 -18.27 -9.99
CA THR A 5 -3.85 -17.47 -8.75
C THR A 5 -3.87 -15.98 -9.10
N ASP A 6 -4.75 -15.23 -8.44
CA ASP A 6 -4.89 -13.79 -8.59
C ASP A 6 -4.11 -13.04 -7.50
N ILE A 7 -3.64 -11.84 -7.86
CA ILE A 7 -3.15 -10.83 -6.93
C ILE A 7 -4.05 -9.61 -7.08
N LEU A 8 -4.63 -9.16 -5.98
CA LEU A 8 -5.49 -7.99 -5.91
C LEU A 8 -4.72 -6.84 -5.26
N ILE A 9 -4.55 -5.76 -6.01
CA ILE A 9 -3.83 -4.56 -5.55
C ILE A 9 -4.83 -3.44 -5.35
N PHE A 10 -4.93 -2.90 -4.13
CA PHE A 10 -5.72 -1.71 -3.83
C PHE A 10 -4.84 -0.47 -3.92
N ILE A 11 -5.25 0.48 -4.75
CA ILE A 11 -4.60 1.78 -4.96
C ILE A 11 -5.56 2.90 -4.59
N GLY A 12 -5.03 4.02 -4.12
CA GLY A 12 -5.79 5.23 -3.84
C GLY A 12 -5.12 6.08 -2.77
N PRO A 13 -5.54 7.34 -2.61
CA PRO A 13 -4.94 8.22 -1.61
C PRO A 13 -5.06 7.65 -0.19
N SER A 14 -4.09 7.93 0.68
CA SER A 14 -4.21 7.66 2.11
C SER A 14 -5.44 8.39 2.66
N GLY A 15 -6.33 7.71 3.39
CA GLY A 15 -7.64 8.27 3.79
C GLY A 15 -8.78 8.01 2.79
N GLY A 16 -8.49 7.40 1.63
CA GLY A 16 -9.49 6.98 0.64
C GLY A 16 -10.41 5.84 1.07
N GLY A 17 -10.09 5.11 2.15
CA GLY A 17 -10.91 4.01 2.69
C GLY A 17 -10.50 2.61 2.23
N LYS A 18 -9.30 2.45 1.66
CA LYS A 18 -8.75 1.16 1.21
C LYS A 18 -8.76 0.09 2.30
N SER A 19 -8.18 0.38 3.47
CA SER A 19 -8.05 -0.57 4.57
C SER A 19 -9.42 -1.08 5.05
N THR A 20 -10.46 -0.24 5.03
CA THR A 20 -11.84 -0.66 5.36
C THR A 20 -12.40 -1.65 4.34
N LEU A 21 -12.17 -1.42 3.04
CA LEU A 21 -12.61 -2.32 1.98
C LEU A 21 -11.81 -3.64 1.96
N ILE A 22 -10.51 -3.58 2.26
CA ILE A 22 -9.65 -4.75 2.44
C ILE A 22 -10.12 -5.57 3.64
N ALA A 23 -10.40 -4.93 4.78
CA ALA A 23 -10.92 -5.62 5.96
C ALA A 23 -12.25 -6.33 5.66
N TYR A 24 -13.16 -5.66 4.94
CA TYR A 24 -14.40 -6.27 4.46
C TYR A 24 -14.13 -7.51 3.57
N LEU A 25 -13.17 -7.41 2.64
CA LEU A 25 -12.79 -8.51 1.76
C LEU A 25 -12.26 -9.72 2.56
N MET A 26 -11.35 -9.48 3.52
CA MET A 26 -10.78 -10.52 4.39
C MET A 26 -11.85 -11.20 5.25
N GLN A 27 -12.81 -10.43 5.77
CA GLN A 27 -13.91 -10.96 6.60
C GLN A 27 -14.93 -11.74 5.78
N THR A 28 -15.20 -11.31 4.54
CA THR A 28 -16.20 -11.94 3.67
C THR A 28 -15.71 -13.29 3.14
N TRP A 29 -14.41 -13.41 2.84
CA TRP A 29 -13.82 -14.61 2.25
C TRP A 29 -12.46 -15.00 2.88
N PRO A 30 -12.44 -15.33 4.19
CA PRO A 30 -11.20 -15.54 4.94
C PRO A 30 -10.40 -16.78 4.49
N GLN A 31 -11.05 -17.71 3.79
CA GLN A 31 -10.39 -18.91 3.27
C GLN A 31 -9.81 -18.71 1.87
N GLN A 32 -10.28 -17.71 1.13
CA GLN A 32 -9.88 -17.47 -0.27
C GLN A 32 -8.84 -16.36 -0.39
N PHE A 33 -8.78 -15.41 0.55
CA PHE A 33 -7.88 -14.26 0.47
C PHE A 33 -6.92 -14.23 1.65
N SER A 34 -5.72 -13.70 1.41
CA SER A 34 -4.78 -13.32 2.48
C SER A 34 -4.20 -11.96 2.18
N PHE A 35 -4.11 -11.12 3.21
CA PHE A 35 -3.37 -9.87 3.14
C PHE A 35 -1.87 -10.17 3.15
N CYS A 36 -1.12 -9.47 2.30
CA CYS A 36 0.34 -9.56 2.25
C CYS A 36 0.91 -8.33 2.97
N THR A 37 1.45 -8.56 4.17
CA THR A 37 1.95 -7.50 5.05
C THR A 37 3.29 -6.99 4.55
N SER A 38 3.33 -5.72 4.13
CA SER A 38 4.56 -5.06 3.69
C SER A 38 5.47 -4.69 4.87
N HIS A 39 6.74 -4.43 4.59
CA HIS A 39 7.72 -3.92 5.54
C HIS A 39 7.79 -2.39 5.44
N THR A 40 8.11 -1.73 6.55
CA THR A 40 8.45 -0.30 6.55
C THR A 40 9.49 0.05 7.61
N THR A 41 10.30 1.06 7.34
CA THR A 41 11.23 1.64 8.32
C THR A 41 10.62 2.77 9.14
N ARG A 42 9.39 3.19 8.81
CA ARG A 42 8.66 4.20 9.57
C ARG A 42 8.27 3.60 10.92
N LYS A 43 8.33 4.38 12.00
CA LYS A 43 7.75 3.97 13.29
C LYS A 43 6.23 3.73 13.17
N PRO A 44 5.66 2.73 13.86
CA PRO A 44 4.21 2.51 13.90
C PRO A 44 3.44 3.78 14.31
N ARG A 45 2.29 4.04 13.69
CA ARG A 45 1.34 5.05 14.17
C ARG A 45 0.52 4.47 15.32
N TRP A 46 -0.15 5.36 16.06
CA TRP A 46 -1.10 4.95 17.07
C TRP A 46 -2.16 4.00 16.48
N GLY A 47 -2.29 2.82 17.09
CA GLY A 47 -3.21 1.76 16.68
C GLY A 47 -2.71 0.81 15.57
N GLU A 48 -1.56 1.09 14.93
CA GLU A 48 -0.91 0.12 14.03
C GLU A 48 -0.27 -1.01 14.85
N VAL A 49 -0.35 -2.23 14.34
CA VAL A 49 0.09 -3.47 15.00
C VAL A 49 1.16 -4.17 14.15
N GLU A 50 2.28 -4.51 14.79
CA GLU A 50 3.39 -5.28 14.17
C GLU A 50 2.89 -6.60 13.57
N GLY A 51 3.35 -6.91 12.36
CA GLY A 51 2.99 -8.11 11.61
C GLY A 51 1.56 -8.15 11.07
N LYS A 52 0.76 -7.11 11.34
CA LYS A 52 -0.60 -6.96 10.80
C LYS A 52 -0.72 -5.78 9.85
N ASP A 53 -0.30 -4.59 10.29
CA ASP A 53 -0.35 -3.39 9.45
C ASP A 53 0.91 -3.29 8.60
N TYR A 54 2.08 -3.47 9.23
CA TYR A 54 3.38 -3.62 8.59
C TYR A 54 4.28 -4.50 9.45
N HIS A 55 5.35 -4.99 8.83
CA HIS A 55 6.57 -5.35 9.55
C HIS A 55 7.43 -4.11 9.73
N PHE A 56 7.54 -3.64 10.98
CA PHE A 56 8.28 -2.43 11.33
C PHE A 56 9.74 -2.76 11.62
N VAL A 57 10.60 -2.56 10.62
CA VAL A 57 12.01 -2.94 10.67
C VAL A 57 12.94 -1.74 10.78
N SER A 58 14.17 -1.97 11.22
CA SER A 58 15.19 -0.91 11.18
C SER A 58 15.61 -0.58 9.74
N ARG A 59 16.20 0.59 9.52
CA ARG A 59 16.74 0.94 8.18
C ARG A 59 17.89 0.03 7.77
N ASP A 60 18.75 -0.35 8.71
CA ASP A 60 19.88 -1.23 8.42
C ASP A 60 19.39 -2.62 8.01
N GLU A 61 18.39 -3.14 8.73
CA GLU A 61 17.70 -4.39 8.37
C GLU A 61 17.03 -4.30 7.00
N PHE A 62 16.29 -3.22 6.71
CA PHE A 62 15.68 -3.03 5.39
C PHE A 62 16.75 -2.96 4.28
N LYS A 63 17.87 -2.27 4.52
CA LYS A 63 19.01 -2.22 3.59
C LYS A 63 19.60 -3.62 3.38
N LEU A 64 19.77 -4.43 4.42
CA LEU A 64 20.23 -5.82 4.29
C LEU A 64 19.26 -6.66 3.46
N MET A 65 17.95 -6.50 3.65
CA MET A 65 16.93 -7.16 2.83
C MET A 65 16.99 -6.75 1.35
N ILE A 66 17.28 -5.47 1.05
CA ILE A 66 17.52 -5.02 -0.34
C ILE A 66 18.75 -5.73 -0.91
N HIS A 67 19.87 -5.76 -0.18
CA HIS A 67 21.10 -6.42 -0.63
C HIS A 67 20.91 -7.93 -0.85
N GLY A 68 20.05 -8.56 -0.05
CA GLY A 68 19.67 -9.96 -0.20
C GLY A 68 18.62 -10.24 -1.29
N ASP A 69 18.20 -9.24 -2.07
CA ASP A 69 17.17 -9.38 -3.10
C ASP A 69 15.84 -9.95 -2.55
N MET A 70 15.46 -9.54 -1.33
CA MET A 70 14.30 -10.09 -0.60
C MET A 70 12.96 -9.44 -0.98
N PHE A 71 12.96 -8.34 -1.73
CA PHE A 71 11.76 -7.57 -2.06
C PHE A 71 11.27 -7.81 -3.49
N VAL A 72 9.96 -7.98 -3.63
CA VAL A 72 9.25 -7.91 -4.92
C VAL A 72 9.35 -6.50 -5.50
N GLU A 73 9.13 -5.54 -4.62
CA GLU A 73 9.25 -4.11 -4.87
C GLU A 73 9.59 -3.41 -3.56
N TYR A 74 10.23 -2.25 -3.68
CA TYR A 74 10.36 -1.31 -2.57
C TYR A 74 10.33 0.11 -3.10
N ASN A 75 9.92 1.04 -2.24
CA ASN A 75 9.87 2.45 -2.52
C ASN A 75 10.46 3.28 -1.37
N ARG A 76 10.89 4.50 -1.70
CA ARG A 76 11.43 5.50 -0.79
C ARG A 76 10.43 6.64 -0.68
N VAL A 77 9.97 6.91 0.54
CA VAL A 77 9.03 7.99 0.84
C VAL A 77 9.73 8.97 1.77
N PHE A 78 9.90 10.21 1.32
CA PHE A 78 10.55 11.24 2.14
C PHE A 78 9.72 11.55 3.41
N SER A 79 10.21 11.06 4.56
CA SER A 79 9.74 11.36 5.90
C SER A 79 10.21 12.75 6.27
N SER A 80 9.51 13.76 5.79
CA SER A 80 9.88 15.16 6.08
C SER A 80 9.39 15.57 7.47
N PHE A 81 9.98 14.92 8.48
CA PHE A 81 9.75 15.07 9.90
C PHE A 81 11.01 15.64 10.57
N ARG A 82 11.09 16.96 10.63
CA ARG A 82 11.54 17.74 11.79
C ARG A 82 11.39 19.23 11.46
N GLN A 83 10.28 19.81 11.91
CA GLN A 83 10.35 21.20 12.34
C GLN A 83 10.93 21.13 13.75
N GLU A 84 11.98 21.90 14.01
CA GLU A 84 12.52 22.06 15.36
C GLU A 84 11.39 22.49 16.29
N ASP A 85 11.14 21.73 17.35
CA ASP A 85 10.33 22.16 18.48
C ASP A 85 11.09 23.29 19.19
N GLY A 86 10.96 24.51 18.66
CA GLY A 86 11.43 25.74 19.28
C GLY A 86 10.51 26.14 20.43
N ALA A 87 10.58 25.41 21.54
CA ALA A 87 10.15 25.93 22.83
C ALA A 87 11.00 27.17 23.17
N SER A 88 10.30 28.26 23.47
CA SER A 88 10.81 29.48 24.09
C SER A 88 11.86 29.22 25.17
N SER A 89 13.04 29.86 25.08
CA SER A 89 13.61 30.63 26.20
C SER A 89 14.94 31.29 25.83
N CYS A 90 15.16 32.41 26.51
CA CYS A 90 16.26 33.33 26.41
C CYS A 90 17.61 32.71 26.85
N ALA A 91 18.71 33.28 26.32
CA ALA A 91 20.08 33.38 26.87
C ALA A 91 21.16 32.82 25.93
N GLY A 92 22.20 33.64 25.71
CA GLY A 92 23.30 33.37 24.79
C GLY A 92 24.24 32.24 25.23
N GLY A 93 25.01 31.74 24.28
CA GLY A 93 26.07 30.76 24.52
C GLY A 93 26.58 30.17 23.21
N SER A 94 27.87 30.33 22.99
CA SER A 94 28.69 29.88 21.87
C SER A 94 28.61 28.39 21.53
N GLY A 95 28.75 28.09 20.23
CA GLY A 95 29.55 26.96 19.76
C GLY A 95 28.86 25.59 19.70
N GLY A 96 28.42 25.20 18.51
CA GLY A 96 28.06 23.83 18.18
C GLY A 96 27.61 23.76 16.73
N SER A 97 28.50 23.35 15.84
CA SER A 97 28.11 22.95 14.49
C SER A 97 27.16 21.76 14.59
N SER A 98 25.86 22.00 14.45
CA SER A 98 24.88 20.92 14.28
C SER A 98 25.34 20.05 13.11
N PRO A 99 25.48 18.73 13.27
CA PRO A 99 25.78 17.87 12.14
C PRO A 99 24.62 17.99 11.16
N ILE A 100 24.94 18.38 9.92
CA ILE A 100 23.99 18.36 8.82
C ILE A 100 23.51 16.90 8.72
N ALA A 101 22.27 16.64 9.12
CA ALA A 101 21.65 15.33 8.95
C ALA A 101 21.77 14.94 7.48
N SER A 102 22.27 13.74 7.22
CA SER A 102 22.47 13.29 5.85
C SER A 102 21.09 13.19 5.17
N ALA A 103 20.98 13.46 3.87
CA ALA A 103 19.71 13.37 3.15
C ALA A 103 19.05 11.96 3.21
N GLU A 104 19.78 10.94 3.66
CA GLU A 104 19.25 9.60 3.93
C GLU A 104 18.42 9.54 5.22
N ASP A 105 18.60 10.47 6.16
CA ASP A 105 17.92 10.49 7.46
C ASP A 105 16.43 10.82 7.36
N ASP A 106 15.99 11.40 6.24
CA ASP A 106 14.61 11.85 5.99
C ASP A 106 13.82 10.92 5.04
N VAL A 107 14.17 9.63 4.95
CA VAL A 107 13.47 8.68 4.07
C VAL A 107 12.97 7.46 4.83
N ASP A 108 11.66 7.23 4.75
CA ASP A 108 11.05 5.96 5.11
C ASP A 108 11.03 5.02 3.90
N TYR A 109 11.46 3.78 4.10
CA TYR A 109 11.35 2.73 3.11
C TYR A 109 10.06 1.94 3.33
N TYR A 110 9.49 1.47 2.23
CA TYR A 110 8.36 0.54 2.21
C TYR A 110 8.66 -0.56 1.20
N GLY A 111 8.30 -1.81 1.47
CA GLY A 111 8.54 -2.88 0.52
C GLY A 111 7.74 -4.14 0.77
N THR A 112 7.43 -4.85 -0.31
CA THR A 112 6.68 -6.10 -0.28
C THR A 112 7.64 -7.29 -0.39
N SER A 113 7.68 -8.14 0.64
CA SER A 113 8.61 -9.28 0.70
C SER A 113 8.24 -10.36 -0.32
N LYS A 114 9.27 -10.94 -0.97
CA LYS A 114 9.10 -12.13 -1.82
C LYS A 114 8.62 -13.32 -1.00
N GLU A 115 9.17 -13.51 0.20
CA GLU A 115 8.81 -14.61 1.09
C GLU A 115 7.32 -14.59 1.42
N GLU A 116 6.81 -13.43 1.86
CA GLU A 116 5.40 -13.28 2.23
C GLU A 116 4.46 -13.48 1.03
N LEU A 117 4.82 -12.91 -0.13
CA LEU A 117 4.08 -13.13 -1.36
C LEU A 117 4.02 -14.62 -1.72
N HIS A 118 5.17 -15.30 -1.75
CA HIS A 118 5.26 -16.71 -2.13
C HIS A 118 4.61 -17.64 -1.11
N ARG A 119 4.67 -17.32 0.19
CA ARG A 119 3.95 -18.04 1.25
C ARG A 119 2.44 -18.06 0.94
N ILE A 120 1.83 -16.90 0.70
CA ILE A 120 0.40 -16.81 0.39
C ILE A 120 0.05 -17.53 -0.91
N LEU A 121 0.89 -17.41 -1.95
CA LEU A 121 0.70 -18.12 -3.21
C LEU A 121 0.74 -19.65 -3.01
N SER A 122 1.62 -20.16 -2.14
CA SER A 122 1.71 -21.59 -1.81
C SER A 122 0.47 -22.12 -1.07
N GLU A 123 -0.21 -21.25 -0.31
CA GLU A 123 -1.51 -21.54 0.35
C GLU A 123 -2.68 -21.55 -0.64
N LYS A 124 -2.44 -21.26 -1.93
CA LYS A 124 -3.45 -21.16 -2.99
C LYS A 124 -4.53 -20.11 -2.70
N LYS A 125 -4.18 -19.09 -1.91
CA LYS A 125 -5.03 -17.94 -1.64
C LYS A 125 -4.74 -16.81 -2.62
N VAL A 126 -5.75 -15.97 -2.82
CA VAL A 126 -5.64 -14.71 -3.54
C VAL A 126 -4.88 -13.72 -2.65
N VAL A 127 -3.77 -13.20 -3.17
CA VAL A 127 -2.95 -12.22 -2.46
C VAL A 127 -3.63 -10.86 -2.51
N VAL A 128 -3.69 -10.15 -1.39
CA VAL A 128 -4.20 -8.78 -1.32
C VAL A 128 -3.10 -7.83 -0.85
N LEU A 129 -2.87 -6.77 -1.63
CA LEU A 129 -1.84 -5.75 -1.40
C LEU A 129 -2.49 -4.37 -1.27
N ASP A 130 -1.98 -3.57 -0.34
CA ASP A 130 -2.24 -2.12 -0.24
C ASP A 130 -0.94 -1.38 -0.58
N THR A 131 -0.85 -0.80 -1.78
CA THR A 131 0.37 -0.11 -2.25
C THR A 131 0.02 1.10 -3.12
N ASP A 132 1.01 1.96 -3.34
CA ASP A 132 0.92 3.05 -4.30
C ASP A 132 1.03 2.57 -5.77
N ILE A 133 0.92 3.53 -6.69
CA ILE A 133 1.00 3.30 -8.14
C ILE A 133 2.34 2.67 -8.54
N THR A 134 3.45 3.15 -7.97
CA THR A 134 4.80 2.65 -8.29
C THR A 134 4.95 1.19 -7.86
N GLY A 135 4.54 0.87 -6.64
CA GLY A 135 4.57 -0.50 -6.14
C GLY A 135 3.66 -1.41 -6.98
N ALA A 136 2.47 -0.96 -7.37
CA ALA A 136 1.60 -1.74 -8.25
C ALA A 136 2.23 -2.04 -9.61
N ILE A 137 2.91 -1.07 -10.23
CA ILE A 137 3.65 -1.26 -11.48
C ILE A 137 4.77 -2.29 -11.28
N ASN A 138 5.52 -2.20 -10.18
CA ASN A 138 6.63 -3.10 -9.90
C ASN A 138 6.16 -4.53 -9.60
N VAL A 139 5.07 -4.71 -8.83
CA VAL A 139 4.45 -6.02 -8.63
C VAL A 139 4.00 -6.62 -9.95
N LYS A 140 3.36 -5.84 -10.85
CA LYS A 140 2.99 -6.32 -12.19
C LYS A 140 4.21 -6.79 -12.98
N LYS A 141 5.30 -6.02 -12.99
CA LYS A 141 6.56 -6.40 -13.66
C LYS A 141 7.13 -7.70 -13.10
N TYR A 142 7.22 -7.80 -11.77
CA TYR A 142 7.73 -9.00 -11.09
C TYR A 142 6.90 -10.24 -11.42
N CYS A 143 5.58 -10.13 -11.36
CA CYS A 143 4.68 -11.25 -11.68
C CYS A 143 4.80 -11.69 -13.15
N SER A 144 4.93 -10.74 -14.09
CA SER A 144 5.17 -11.06 -15.50
C SER A 144 6.51 -11.76 -15.73
N GLN A 145 7.55 -11.42 -14.95
CA GLN A 145 8.84 -12.12 -15.03
C GLN A 145 8.73 -13.54 -14.50
N LEU A 146 8.08 -13.74 -13.35
CA LEU A 146 7.84 -15.08 -12.78
C LEU A 146 7.12 -16.01 -13.76
N THR A 147 6.14 -15.51 -14.52
CA THR A 147 5.43 -16.31 -15.53
C THR A 147 6.30 -16.69 -16.72
N ASN A 148 7.33 -15.91 -17.04
CA ASN A 148 8.19 -16.10 -18.20
C ASN A 148 9.46 -16.93 -17.91
N SER A 149 9.85 -17.06 -16.64
CA SER A 149 11.16 -17.62 -16.25
C SER A 149 11.30 -19.15 -16.33
N GLY A 150 10.30 -19.91 -16.82
CA GLY A 150 10.47 -21.30 -17.26
C GLY A 150 10.97 -22.33 -16.24
N ASN A 151 11.25 -21.95 -14.98
CA ASN A 151 11.74 -22.85 -13.94
C ASN A 151 10.59 -23.76 -13.46
N GLY A 152 10.49 -24.89 -14.15
CA GLY A 152 10.17 -26.22 -13.63
C GLY A 152 9.22 -26.29 -12.45
N ALA A 153 7.99 -26.72 -12.75
CA ALA A 153 6.90 -27.07 -11.85
C ALA A 153 6.05 -25.87 -11.35
N GLN A 154 4.94 -25.65 -12.07
CA GLN A 154 3.65 -25.27 -11.47
C GLN A 154 3.29 -23.79 -11.29
N ALA A 155 3.75 -22.87 -12.15
CA ALA A 155 3.20 -21.51 -12.15
C ALA A 155 2.08 -21.37 -13.20
N ALA A 156 0.82 -21.54 -12.79
CA ALA A 156 -0.29 -20.98 -13.56
C ALA A 156 -0.06 -19.46 -13.70
N PRO A 157 -0.41 -18.83 -14.85
CA PRO A 157 -0.15 -17.41 -15.06
C PRO A 157 -0.79 -16.56 -13.96
N LEU A 158 0.05 -15.84 -13.20
CA LEU A 158 -0.40 -14.91 -12.16
C LEU A 158 -1.18 -13.77 -12.81
N ARG A 159 -2.41 -13.56 -12.36
CA ARG A 159 -3.24 -12.45 -12.82
C ARG A 159 -3.20 -11.34 -11.80
N VAL A 160 -2.66 -10.19 -12.18
CA VAL A 160 -2.69 -9.01 -11.32
C VAL A 160 -3.90 -8.15 -11.67
N LYS A 161 -4.76 -7.92 -10.69
CA LYS A 161 -5.95 -7.06 -10.79
C LYS A 161 -5.78 -5.86 -9.88
N VAL A 162 -5.85 -4.67 -10.45
CA VAL A 162 -5.69 -3.41 -9.74
C VAL A 162 -7.07 -2.78 -9.52
N ILE A 163 -7.37 -2.47 -8.26
CA ILE A 163 -8.60 -1.83 -7.81
C ILE A 163 -8.25 -0.41 -7.34
N LEU A 164 -8.83 0.59 -7.99
CA LEU A 164 -8.72 1.97 -7.56
C LEU A 164 -9.84 2.31 -6.57
N VAL A 165 -9.48 2.79 -5.39
CA VAL A 165 -10.40 3.38 -4.43
C VAL A 165 -10.29 4.90 -4.51
N LYS A 166 -11.19 5.51 -5.27
CA LYS A 166 -11.28 6.97 -5.43
C LYS A 166 -11.94 7.60 -4.21
N ILE A 167 -11.38 8.71 -3.75
CA ILE A 167 -12.07 9.62 -2.85
C ILE A 167 -12.89 10.62 -3.68
N PRO A 168 -14.09 11.04 -3.23
CA PRO A 168 -14.99 11.86 -4.06
C PRO A 168 -14.43 13.24 -4.38
N SER A 169 -13.71 13.84 -3.44
CA SER A 169 -13.05 15.13 -3.61
C SER A 169 -11.84 15.26 -2.67
N LEU A 170 -10.96 16.21 -2.98
CA LEU A 170 -9.86 16.59 -2.08
C LEU A 170 -10.37 17.15 -0.74
N ASP A 171 -11.54 17.80 -0.72
CA ASP A 171 -12.11 18.33 0.52
C ASP A 171 -12.53 17.21 1.48
N VAL A 172 -13.15 16.16 0.94
CA VAL A 172 -13.46 14.95 1.70
C VAL A 172 -12.18 14.29 2.21
N LEU A 173 -11.12 14.27 1.38
CA LEU A 173 -9.81 13.77 1.78
C LEU A 173 -9.22 14.57 2.95
N LYS A 174 -9.20 15.90 2.84
CA LYS A 174 -8.72 16.82 3.88
C LYS A 174 -9.47 16.61 5.19
N HIS A 175 -10.79 16.53 5.12
CA HIS A 175 -11.63 16.30 6.29
C HIS A 175 -11.29 14.95 6.97
N ARG A 176 -11.22 13.86 6.20
CA ARG A 176 -10.88 12.52 6.73
C ARG A 176 -9.48 12.46 7.34
N LEU A 177 -8.50 13.15 6.74
CA LEU A 177 -7.14 13.21 7.29
C LEU A 177 -7.10 13.99 8.61
N ARG A 178 -7.81 15.11 8.73
CA ARG A 178 -7.89 15.89 9.98
C ARG A 178 -8.56 15.12 11.12
N LEU A 179 -9.63 14.36 10.82
CA LEU A 179 -10.31 13.55 11.83
C LEU A 179 -9.42 12.46 12.48
N ARG A 180 -8.30 12.08 11.84
CA ARG A 180 -7.34 11.14 12.44
C ARG A 180 -6.50 11.76 13.55
N GLY A 181 -6.58 13.07 13.78
CA GLY A 181 -6.01 13.76 14.94
C GLY A 181 -4.48 13.76 15.05
N SER A 182 -3.76 13.23 14.05
CA SER A 182 -2.30 13.03 14.07
C SER A 182 -1.55 13.82 13.01
N GLU A 183 -2.23 14.72 12.31
CA GLU A 183 -1.63 15.54 11.24
C GLU A 183 -1.28 16.94 11.77
N SER A 184 -0.05 17.38 11.52
CA SER A 184 0.27 18.81 11.50
C SER A 184 -0.22 19.41 10.18
N ASP A 185 -0.38 20.74 10.10
CA ASP A 185 -0.75 21.36 8.82
C ASP A 185 0.27 21.06 7.72
N ALA A 186 1.57 20.99 8.06
CA ALA A 186 2.62 20.63 7.10
C ALA A 186 2.49 19.18 6.59
N SER A 187 2.21 18.21 7.47
CA SER A 187 2.01 16.81 7.04
C SER A 187 0.73 16.63 6.24
N LEU A 188 -0.33 17.36 6.62
CA LEU A 188 -1.61 17.38 5.92
C LEU A 188 -1.45 17.87 4.48
N GLN A 189 -0.75 19.00 4.25
CA GLN A 189 -0.54 19.54 2.90
C GLN A 189 0.22 18.56 2.01
N LYS A 190 1.25 17.89 2.54
CA LYS A 190 1.99 16.86 1.80
C LYS A 190 1.11 15.69 1.39
N ARG A 191 0.25 15.21 2.31
CA ARG A 191 -0.70 14.11 2.01
C ARG A 191 -1.75 14.53 0.99
N LEU A 192 -2.24 15.76 1.04
CA LEU A 192 -3.17 16.29 0.05
C LEU A 192 -2.52 16.40 -1.33
N HIS A 193 -1.30 16.93 -1.40
CA HIS A 193 -0.55 17.02 -2.66
C HIS A 193 -0.26 15.63 -3.25
N ALA A 194 0.17 14.66 -2.43
CA ALA A 194 0.35 13.28 -2.86
C ALA A 194 -0.98 12.64 -3.33
N GLY A 195 -2.08 12.92 -2.61
CA GLY A 195 -3.41 12.47 -2.98
C GLY A 195 -3.89 13.05 -4.31
N GLN A 196 -3.65 14.35 -4.54
CA GLN A 196 -3.99 15.01 -5.80
C GLN A 196 -3.22 14.40 -6.97
N ARG A 197 -1.89 14.26 -6.85
CA ARG A 197 -1.06 13.62 -7.87
C ARG A 197 -1.48 12.19 -8.16
N CYS A 198 -1.85 11.43 -7.12
CA CYS A 198 -2.39 10.09 -7.28
C CYS A 198 -3.67 10.12 -8.14
N LEU A 199 -4.62 10.99 -7.82
CA LEU A 199 -5.90 11.09 -8.55
C LEU A 199 -5.69 11.54 -10.00
N GLU A 200 -4.80 12.50 -10.24
CA GLU A 200 -4.42 12.96 -11.59
C GLU A 200 -3.83 11.83 -12.42
N TRP A 201 -2.87 11.09 -11.86
CA TRP A 201 -2.27 9.94 -12.55
C TRP A 201 -3.32 8.87 -12.86
N CYS A 202 -4.20 8.56 -11.90
CA CYS A 202 -5.27 7.59 -12.10
C CYS A 202 -6.27 8.04 -13.18
N ALA A 203 -6.58 9.33 -13.28
CA ALA A 203 -7.45 9.86 -14.31
C ALA A 203 -6.80 9.79 -15.71
N ALA A 204 -5.48 9.93 -15.79
CA ALA A 204 -4.73 9.83 -17.04
C ALA A 204 -4.51 8.39 -17.53
N HIS A 205 -4.63 7.38 -16.66
CA HIS A 205 -4.37 5.96 -16.97
C HIS A 205 -5.52 5.04 -16.56
N PRO A 206 -6.76 5.27 -17.02
CA PRO A 206 -7.93 4.50 -16.59
C PRO A 206 -7.81 3.00 -16.90
N GLU A 207 -7.10 2.62 -17.96
CA GLU A 207 -6.85 1.23 -18.37
C GLU A 207 -5.99 0.43 -17.39
N PHE A 208 -5.27 1.11 -16.49
CA PHE A 208 -4.47 0.45 -15.47
C PHE A 208 -5.33 -0.34 -14.47
N PHE A 209 -6.59 0.08 -14.28
CA PHE A 209 -7.49 -0.42 -13.24
C PHE A 209 -8.52 -1.40 -13.81
N GLN A 210 -8.73 -2.53 -13.13
CA GLN A 210 -9.76 -3.50 -13.48
C GLN A 210 -11.08 -3.25 -12.73
N CYS A 211 -11.03 -2.43 -11.66
CA CYS A 211 -12.18 -1.98 -10.92
C CYS A 211 -11.91 -0.58 -10.34
N VAL A 212 -12.91 0.31 -10.38
CA VAL A 212 -12.81 1.67 -9.85
C VAL A 212 -13.97 1.91 -8.90
N LEU A 213 -13.68 2.01 -7.61
CA LEU A 213 -14.65 2.23 -6.53
C LEU A 213 -14.62 3.69 -6.12
N VAL A 214 -15.73 4.41 -6.25
CA VAL A 214 -15.84 5.80 -5.75
C VAL A 214 -16.44 5.78 -4.35
N ASN A 215 -15.62 6.05 -3.33
CA ASN A 215 -15.98 5.90 -1.93
C ASN A 215 -16.83 7.06 -1.37
N ASN A 216 -18.04 7.18 -1.92
CA ASN A 216 -19.14 8.02 -1.44
C ASN A 216 -19.92 7.35 -0.30
N SER A 217 -20.12 6.03 -0.39
CA SER A 217 -20.85 5.22 0.56
C SER A 217 -20.14 3.87 0.72
N LEU A 218 -19.88 3.48 1.97
CA LEU A 218 -19.22 2.22 2.27
C LEU A 218 -20.02 1.03 1.75
N ASP A 219 -21.34 1.03 1.96
CA ASP A 219 -22.24 -0.04 1.50
C ASP A 219 -22.23 -0.18 -0.03
N ALA A 220 -22.27 0.94 -0.75
CA ALA A 220 -22.20 0.92 -2.22
C ALA A 220 -20.86 0.34 -2.71
N CYS A 221 -19.74 0.78 -2.14
CA CYS A 221 -18.42 0.24 -2.49
C CYS A 221 -18.26 -1.24 -2.12
N GLN A 222 -18.83 -1.69 -1.01
CA GLN A 222 -18.80 -3.11 -0.61
C GLN A 222 -19.59 -3.98 -1.59
N LYS A 223 -20.76 -3.52 -2.04
CA LYS A 223 -21.58 -4.22 -3.06
C LYS A 223 -20.87 -4.30 -4.40
N GLU A 224 -20.26 -3.19 -4.83
CA GLU A 224 -19.52 -3.13 -6.10
C GLU A 224 -18.25 -4.00 -6.06
N LEU A 225 -17.46 -3.89 -4.98
CA LEU A 225 -16.29 -4.75 -4.76
C LEU A 225 -16.68 -6.22 -4.74
N ARG A 226 -17.77 -6.57 -4.04
CA ARG A 226 -18.28 -7.95 -3.98
C ARG A 226 -18.62 -8.46 -5.37
N SER A 227 -19.34 -7.67 -6.15
CA SER A 227 -19.74 -8.02 -7.52
C SER A 227 -18.53 -8.24 -8.43
N PHE A 228 -17.52 -7.36 -8.35
CA PHE A 228 -16.26 -7.52 -9.08
C PHE A 228 -15.51 -8.78 -8.67
N VAL A 229 -15.36 -9.03 -7.37
CA VAL A 229 -14.65 -10.19 -6.84
C VAL A 229 -15.30 -11.49 -7.28
N MET A 230 -16.63 -11.62 -7.12
CA MET A 230 -17.35 -12.83 -7.51
C MET A 230 -17.20 -13.12 -9.01
N ARG A 231 -17.38 -12.09 -9.85
CA ARG A 231 -17.35 -12.25 -11.31
C ARG A 231 -15.95 -12.43 -11.87
N SER A 232 -14.99 -11.66 -11.40
CA SER A 232 -13.69 -11.48 -12.08
C SER A 232 -12.52 -12.15 -11.37
N VAL A 233 -12.65 -12.42 -10.07
CA VAL A 233 -11.60 -13.05 -9.25
C VAL A 233 -11.97 -14.51 -8.99
N LEU A 234 -13.02 -14.73 -8.19
CA LEU A 234 -13.47 -16.07 -7.80
C LEU A 234 -14.20 -16.81 -8.93
N LYS A 235 -14.67 -16.09 -9.96
CA LYS A 235 -15.44 -16.62 -11.10
C LYS A 235 -16.61 -17.51 -10.66
N VAL A 236 -17.30 -17.12 -9.59
CA VAL A 236 -18.54 -17.77 -9.17
C VAL A 236 -19.65 -17.12 -9.98
N ASP A 237 -20.34 -17.90 -10.81
CA ASP A 237 -21.51 -17.40 -11.53
C ASP A 237 -22.53 -16.88 -10.52
N SER A 238 -23.06 -15.69 -10.79
CA SER A 238 -24.21 -15.15 -10.07
C SER A 238 -25.47 -15.91 -10.49
N MET A 239 -25.55 -17.18 -10.09
CA MET A 239 -26.77 -17.98 -10.09
C MET A 239 -27.09 -18.38 -8.66
N LEU A 240 -27.44 -17.37 -7.85
CA LEU A 240 -28.31 -17.47 -6.69
C LEU A 240 -29.11 -16.18 -6.59
#